data_AF-A0A0K0X0F8-F1
#
_entry.id   AF-A0A0K0X0F8-F1
#
_cell.length_a   1.000
_cell.length_b   1.000
_cell.length_c   1.000
_cell.angle_alpha   90.00
_cell.angle_beta   90.00
_cell.angle_gamma   90.00
#
_symmetry.space_group_name_H-M   'P 1'
#
loop_
_entity.id
_entity.type
_entity.pdbx_description
1 polymer ?
#
loop_
_entity_poly.entity_id
_entity_poly.type
_entity_poly.pdbx_seq_one_letter_code
_entity_poly.pdbx_strand_id
1 'polypeptide(L)'
;MSKRSDAKKARRKKRQSGRDARWVPHEVVEQLQAVQEGIVADLAEFDERITERGWVFDEDESDDHYAIWFYGPSGHEVEDGLPVTALWLDAEEDGEIVHVTFVGSQEHYGFTHDQLFAHLDEIEAYRAGDPLPRF
;
A
#
# COMPACT_ATOMS: atom_id res chain seq x y z
N MET A 1 5.38 20.33 14.48
CA MET A 1 4.35 19.89 13.53
C MET A 1 3.52 18.82 14.24
N SER A 2 2.19 18.96 14.29
CA SER A 2 1.34 18.39 15.35
C SER A 2 0.60 17.12 14.91
N LYS A 3 0.85 15.98 15.61
CA LYS A 3 0.23 14.62 15.46
C LYS A 3 -1.31 14.62 15.35
N ARG A 4 -1.99 15.71 15.72
CA ARG A 4 -3.45 15.87 15.59
C ARG A 4 -3.95 16.09 14.17
N SER A 5 -3.10 16.56 13.25
CA SER A 5 -3.50 16.78 11.86
C SER A 5 -3.64 15.46 11.09
N ASP A 6 -2.73 14.53 11.35
CA ASP A 6 -2.65 13.25 10.62
C ASP A 6 -3.79 12.31 11.01
N ALA A 7 -4.14 12.26 12.31
CA ALA A 7 -5.32 11.52 12.79
C ALA A 7 -6.65 12.04 12.20
N LYS A 8 -6.72 13.34 11.88
CA LYS A 8 -7.90 13.97 11.28
C LYS A 8 -7.97 13.71 9.78
N LYS A 9 -6.82 13.68 9.09
CA LYS A 9 -6.71 13.23 7.69
C LYS A 9 -7.11 11.76 7.56
N ALA A 10 -6.58 10.88 8.42
CA ALA A 10 -6.90 9.46 8.42
C ALA A 10 -8.40 9.19 8.61
N ARG A 11 -9.07 9.92 9.53
CA ARG A 11 -10.53 9.83 9.72
C ARG A 11 -11.34 10.37 8.54
N ARG A 12 -10.84 11.40 7.84
CA ARG A 12 -11.49 11.92 6.62
C ARG A 12 -11.32 10.94 5.46
N LYS A 13 -10.14 10.34 5.31
CA LYS A 13 -9.81 9.35 4.28
C LYS A 13 -10.62 8.06 4.44
N LYS A 14 -10.80 7.56 5.67
CA LYS A 14 -11.71 6.44 5.98
C LYS A 14 -13.18 6.71 5.61
N ARG A 15 -13.60 7.98 5.60
CA ARG A 15 -14.96 8.38 5.17
C ARG A 15 -15.08 8.58 3.66
N GLN A 16 -13.97 8.82 2.97
CA GLN A 16 -13.92 9.12 1.54
C GLN A 16 -13.61 7.86 0.71
N SER A 17 -12.85 6.91 1.25
CA SER A 17 -12.53 5.61 0.64
C SER A 17 -13.77 4.74 0.34
N GLY A 18 -14.92 5.01 0.98
CA GLY A 18 -16.18 4.35 0.64
C GLY A 18 -16.81 4.78 -0.68
N ARG A 19 -16.28 5.81 -1.37
CA ARG A 19 -16.87 6.37 -2.60
C ARG A 19 -16.00 6.31 -3.85
N ASP A 20 -14.67 6.31 -3.70
CA ASP A 20 -13.73 6.52 -4.82
C ASP A 20 -12.75 5.35 -5.08
N ALA A 21 -12.91 4.21 -4.40
CA ALA A 21 -11.95 3.09 -4.44
C ALA A 21 -11.98 2.23 -5.74
N ARG A 22 -11.95 2.80 -6.95
CA ARG A 22 -12.07 1.97 -8.17
C ARG A 22 -11.11 2.26 -9.32
N TRP A 23 -10.13 3.14 -9.18
CA TRP A 23 -9.26 3.40 -10.30
C TRP A 23 -7.92 3.97 -9.85
N VAL A 24 -6.82 3.25 -10.08
CA VAL A 24 -5.48 3.86 -10.04
C VAL A 24 -5.42 4.91 -11.15
N PRO A 25 -5.06 6.17 -10.86
CA PRO A 25 -4.95 7.20 -11.88
C PRO A 25 -4.05 6.73 -13.03
N HIS A 26 -4.56 6.86 -14.26
CA HIS A 26 -3.84 6.45 -15.45
C HIS A 26 -2.48 7.15 -15.58
N GLU A 27 -2.32 8.34 -14.99
CA GLU A 27 -1.05 9.10 -14.96
C GLU A 27 0.07 8.38 -14.19
N VAL A 28 -0.25 7.69 -13.08
CA VAL A 28 0.76 6.91 -12.32
C VAL A 28 1.17 5.67 -13.11
N VAL A 29 0.20 5.03 -13.76
CA VAL A 29 0.46 3.90 -14.67
C VAL A 29 1.27 4.34 -15.90
N GLU A 30 0.97 5.50 -16.50
CA GLU A 30 1.68 6.09 -17.64
C GLU A 30 3.11 6.54 -17.31
N GLN A 31 3.40 6.91 -16.07
CA GLN A 31 4.77 7.23 -15.67
C GLN A 31 5.59 5.98 -15.38
N LEU A 32 4.99 4.94 -14.77
CA LEU A 32 5.62 3.62 -14.67
C LEU A 32 5.81 2.98 -16.07
N GLN A 33 4.98 3.34 -17.06
CA GLN A 33 5.18 3.00 -18.48
C GLN A 33 6.46 3.60 -19.07
N ALA A 34 6.98 4.71 -18.54
CA ALA A 34 8.21 5.32 -19.05
C ALA A 34 9.46 4.46 -18.79
N VAL A 35 9.38 3.47 -17.89
CA VAL A 35 10.52 2.66 -17.46
C VAL A 35 10.61 1.30 -18.19
N GLN A 36 9.51 0.59 -18.49
CA GLN A 36 9.50 -0.53 -19.45
C GLN A 36 8.07 -1.05 -19.72
N GLU A 37 7.67 -1.22 -20.99
CA GLU A 37 6.31 -1.69 -21.38
C GLU A 37 5.89 -3.06 -20.78
N GLY A 38 6.85 -3.90 -20.36
CA GLY A 38 6.56 -5.21 -19.73
C GLY A 38 6.10 -5.12 -18.27
N ILE A 39 6.61 -4.14 -17.52
CA ILE A 39 6.34 -3.94 -16.09
C ILE A 39 4.89 -3.48 -15.85
N VAL A 40 4.32 -2.80 -16.84
CA VAL A 40 2.99 -2.16 -16.78
C VAL A 40 1.87 -3.19 -16.72
N ALA A 41 2.02 -4.30 -17.44
CA ALA A 41 1.03 -5.38 -17.42
C ALA A 41 1.01 -6.07 -16.06
N ASP A 42 2.21 -6.34 -15.50
CA ASP A 42 2.36 -6.98 -14.21
C ASP A 42 1.84 -6.09 -13.08
N LEU A 43 2.05 -4.78 -13.16
CA LEU A 43 1.53 -3.82 -12.18
C LEU A 43 0.01 -3.62 -12.27
N ALA A 44 -0.54 -3.53 -13.48
CA ALA A 44 -1.99 -3.40 -13.65
C ALA A 44 -2.73 -4.66 -13.16
N GLU A 45 -2.17 -5.85 -13.44
CA GLU A 45 -2.67 -7.11 -12.89
C GLU A 45 -2.52 -7.13 -11.35
N PHE A 46 -1.37 -6.68 -10.84
CA PHE A 46 -1.13 -6.58 -9.41
C PHE A 46 -2.17 -5.71 -8.70
N ASP A 47 -2.39 -4.49 -9.20
CA ASP A 47 -3.37 -3.55 -8.66
C ASP A 47 -4.79 -4.14 -8.65
N GLU A 48 -5.22 -4.73 -9.76
CA GLU A 48 -6.54 -5.36 -9.86
C GLU A 48 -6.69 -6.44 -8.78
N ARG A 49 -5.68 -7.31 -8.62
CA ARG A 49 -5.69 -8.39 -7.65
C ARG A 49 -5.70 -7.92 -6.20
N ILE A 50 -4.93 -6.89 -5.83
CA ILE A 50 -4.93 -6.39 -4.44
C ILE A 50 -6.20 -5.57 -4.16
N THR A 51 -6.72 -4.85 -5.14
CA THR A 51 -7.95 -4.05 -5.00
C THR A 51 -9.17 -4.96 -4.79
N GLU A 52 -9.25 -6.10 -5.48
CA GLU A 52 -10.29 -7.11 -5.22
C GLU A 52 -10.30 -7.61 -3.77
N ARG A 53 -9.14 -7.60 -3.11
CA ARG A 53 -8.98 -8.02 -1.71
C ARG A 53 -9.23 -6.90 -0.70
N GLY A 54 -9.46 -5.68 -1.18
CA GLY A 54 -9.83 -4.52 -0.37
C GLY A 54 -8.67 -3.60 -0.01
N TRP A 55 -7.53 -3.71 -0.69
CA TRP A 55 -6.50 -2.67 -0.68
C TRP A 55 -6.98 -1.44 -1.44
N VAL A 56 -6.50 -0.27 -1.01
CA VAL A 56 -6.91 1.01 -1.59
C VAL A 56 -5.65 1.78 -1.96
N PHE A 57 -5.58 2.22 -3.22
CA PHE A 57 -4.50 3.09 -3.69
C PHE A 57 -4.52 4.44 -2.98
N ASP A 58 -3.35 4.90 -2.56
CA ASP A 58 -3.15 6.17 -1.88
C ASP A 58 -2.64 7.23 -2.86
N GLU A 59 -3.54 7.91 -3.58
CA GLU A 59 -3.17 9.00 -4.50
C GLU A 59 -2.51 10.21 -3.82
N ASP A 60 -2.66 10.38 -2.50
CA ASP A 60 -2.10 11.53 -1.80
C ASP A 60 -0.62 11.33 -1.46
N GLU A 61 -0.24 10.08 -1.15
CA GLU A 61 1.12 9.70 -0.76
C GLU A 61 1.88 9.03 -1.91
N SER A 62 1.18 8.57 -2.95
CA SER A 62 1.81 8.08 -4.18
C SER A 62 2.27 9.26 -5.04
N ASP A 63 3.44 9.13 -5.64
CA ASP A 63 4.04 10.10 -6.54
C ASP A 63 4.68 9.42 -7.74
N ASP A 64 5.42 10.18 -8.52
CA ASP A 64 6.12 9.72 -9.73
C ASP A 64 7.18 8.63 -9.44
N HIS A 65 7.61 8.48 -8.18
CA HIS A 65 8.62 7.51 -7.75
C HIS A 65 8.01 6.35 -6.96
N TYR A 66 6.94 6.58 -6.22
CA TYR A 66 6.37 5.60 -5.31
C TYR A 66 4.89 5.39 -5.56
N ALA A 67 4.49 4.14 -5.77
CA ALA A 67 3.09 3.75 -5.79
C ALA A 67 2.72 3.12 -4.44
N ILE A 68 1.72 3.66 -3.74
CA ILE A 68 1.39 3.28 -2.36
C ILE A 68 -0.06 2.81 -2.25
N TRP A 69 -0.30 1.71 -1.55
CA TRP A 69 -1.62 1.20 -1.19
C TRP A 69 -1.74 1.01 0.32
N PHE A 70 -2.94 1.09 0.85
CA PHE A 70 -3.21 0.82 2.26
C PHE A 70 -4.36 -0.17 2.46
N TYR A 71 -4.23 -0.99 3.51
CA TYR A 71 -5.27 -1.94 3.91
C TYR A 71 -6.14 -1.35 5.02
N GLY A 72 -7.23 -0.70 4.62
CA GLY A 72 -8.17 -0.03 5.53
C GLY A 72 -8.64 -0.86 6.74
N PRO A 73 -8.89 -2.18 6.61
CA PRO A 73 -9.29 -3.03 7.75
C PRO A 73 -8.22 -3.17 8.85
N SER A 74 -6.94 -2.97 8.54
CA SER A 74 -5.85 -3.01 9.54
C SER A 74 -5.71 -1.72 10.36
N GLY A 75 -6.52 -0.70 10.08
CA GLY A 75 -6.34 0.62 10.69
C GLY A 75 -6.44 0.64 12.21
N HIS A 76 -5.40 1.16 12.86
CA HIS A 76 -5.29 1.28 14.31
C HIS A 76 -4.66 2.61 14.73
N GLU A 77 -5.01 3.07 15.94
CA GLU A 77 -4.40 4.27 16.52
C GLU A 77 -3.10 3.86 17.21
N VAL A 78 -1.97 4.27 16.64
CA VAL A 78 -0.62 3.95 17.12
C VAL A 78 0.09 5.23 17.53
N GLU A 79 0.92 5.15 18.58
CA GLU A 79 1.70 6.31 19.03
C GLU A 79 2.84 6.64 18.07
N ASP A 80 3.50 5.60 17.54
CA ASP A 80 4.59 5.67 16.57
C ASP A 80 4.41 4.58 15.48
N GLY A 81 4.93 4.84 14.27
CA GLY A 81 4.76 3.96 13.09
C GLY A 81 3.55 4.31 12.22
N LEU A 82 3.22 3.44 11.26
CA LEU A 82 2.07 3.65 10.36
C LEU A 82 0.73 3.30 11.03
N PRO A 83 -0.34 4.10 10.85
CA PRO A 83 -1.66 3.82 11.42
C PRO A 83 -2.43 2.73 10.66
N VAL A 84 -1.89 2.22 9.56
CA VAL A 84 -2.45 1.17 8.69
C VAL A 84 -1.30 0.35 8.13
N THR A 85 -1.58 -0.89 7.74
CA THR A 85 -0.66 -1.67 6.91
C THR A 85 -0.66 -1.07 5.51
N ALA A 86 0.52 -0.81 4.96
CA ALA A 86 0.71 -0.20 3.66
C ALA A 86 1.64 -1.05 2.79
N LEU A 87 1.38 -1.04 1.49
CA LEU A 87 2.27 -1.54 0.45
C LEU A 87 2.82 -0.34 -0.29
N TRP A 88 4.09 -0.39 -0.67
CA TRP A 88 4.65 0.58 -1.58
C TRP A 88 5.60 -0.10 -2.56
N LEU A 89 5.67 0.47 -3.76
CA LEU A 89 6.50 0.01 -4.87
C LEU A 89 7.36 1.19 -5.32
N ASP A 90 8.64 0.93 -5.58
CA ASP A 90 9.57 1.93 -6.11
C ASP A 90 9.66 1.80 -7.64
N ALA A 91 9.38 2.90 -8.33
CA ALA A 91 9.49 3.02 -9.78
C ALA A 91 10.94 2.87 -10.27
N GLU A 92 11.93 3.26 -9.45
CA GLU A 92 13.36 3.11 -9.77
C GLU A 92 13.81 1.64 -9.70
N GLU A 93 13.12 0.82 -8.91
CA GLU A 93 13.33 -0.63 -8.82
C GLU A 93 12.42 -1.42 -9.78
N ASP A 94 11.96 -0.78 -10.87
CA ASP A 94 11.09 -1.39 -11.87
C ASP A 94 9.78 -1.95 -11.28
N GLY A 95 9.39 -1.54 -10.07
CA GLY A 95 8.29 -2.15 -9.32
C GLY A 95 8.47 -3.65 -9.06
N GLU A 96 9.68 -4.21 -9.13
CA GLU A 96 9.90 -5.65 -8.98
C GLU A 96 9.66 -6.12 -7.54
N ILE A 97 9.90 -5.21 -6.58
CA ILE A 97 9.83 -5.48 -5.14
C ILE A 97 8.70 -4.66 -4.52
N VAL A 98 7.70 -5.37 -3.97
CA VAL A 98 6.65 -4.78 -3.14
C VAL A 98 7.15 -4.71 -1.70
N HIS A 99 7.21 -3.50 -1.16
CA HIS A 99 7.54 -3.27 0.23
C HIS A 99 6.29 -3.21 1.09
N VAL A 100 6.22 -4.05 2.12
CA VAL A 100 5.11 -4.13 3.08
C VAL A 100 5.54 -3.49 4.39
N THR A 101 4.81 -2.47 4.84
CA THR A 101 4.97 -1.88 6.16
C THR A 101 3.73 -2.16 7.01
N PHE A 102 3.92 -2.84 8.14
CA PHE A 102 2.84 -3.23 9.03
C PHE A 102 2.34 -2.08 9.92
N VAL A 103 1.04 -2.12 10.28
CA VAL A 103 0.46 -1.15 11.23
C VAL A 103 1.22 -1.16 12.56
N GLY A 104 1.61 0.03 13.03
CA GLY A 104 2.39 0.25 14.25
C GLY A 104 3.87 -0.13 14.13
N SER A 105 4.33 -0.49 12.93
CA SER A 105 5.74 -0.75 12.65
C SER A 105 6.36 0.40 11.84
N GLN A 106 7.69 0.51 11.94
CA GLN A 106 8.54 1.29 11.03
C GLN A 106 9.39 0.38 10.14
N GLU A 107 9.39 -0.92 10.42
CA GLU A 107 10.07 -1.92 9.61
C GLU A 107 9.23 -2.27 8.40
N HIS A 108 9.90 -2.41 7.27
CA HIS A 108 9.32 -2.85 6.01
C HIS A 108 9.97 -4.15 5.54
N TYR A 109 9.20 -4.96 4.84
CA TYR A 109 9.64 -6.23 4.25
C TYR A 109 9.49 -6.13 2.74
N GLY A 110 10.57 -6.43 2.00
CA GLY A 110 10.53 -6.51 0.53
C GLY A 110 10.14 -7.91 0.07
N PHE A 111 9.17 -7.99 -0.83
CA PHE A 111 8.71 -9.22 -1.45
C PHE A 111 8.65 -9.07 -2.95
N THR A 112 8.91 -10.15 -3.70
CA THR A 112 8.47 -10.20 -5.10
C THR A 112 6.94 -10.31 -5.16
N HIS A 113 6.33 -9.98 -6.30
CA HIS A 113 4.88 -10.12 -6.50
C HIS A 113 4.35 -11.51 -6.10
N ASP A 114 5.00 -12.58 -6.57
CA ASP A 114 4.61 -13.96 -6.25
C ASP A 114 4.71 -14.27 -4.75
N GLN A 115 5.78 -13.81 -4.09
CA GLN A 115 5.98 -14.00 -2.67
C GLN A 115 4.95 -13.22 -1.86
N LEU A 116 4.65 -11.98 -2.26
CA LEU A 116 3.62 -11.18 -1.62
C LEU A 116 2.29 -11.93 -1.65
N PHE A 117 1.85 -12.42 -2.82
CA PHE A 117 0.58 -13.13 -2.92
C PHE A 117 0.55 -14.43 -2.12
N ALA A 118 1.69 -15.12 -1.97
CA ALA A 118 1.80 -16.30 -1.11
C ALA A 118 1.64 -15.95 0.39
N HIS A 119 2.06 -14.76 0.81
CA HIS A 119 2.01 -14.28 2.19
C HIS A 119 0.88 -13.28 2.47
N LEU A 120 0.08 -12.93 1.46
CA LEU A 120 -0.87 -11.82 1.55
C LEU A 120 -1.95 -12.06 2.60
N ASP A 121 -2.40 -13.31 2.77
CA ASP A 121 -3.36 -13.69 3.80
C ASP A 121 -2.81 -13.42 5.21
N GLU A 122 -1.52 -13.70 5.44
CA GLU A 122 -0.84 -13.44 6.72
C GLU A 122 -0.64 -11.95 6.95
N ILE A 123 -0.29 -11.21 5.89
CA ILE A 123 -0.16 -9.76 5.92
C ILE A 123 -1.49 -9.09 6.27
N GLU A 124 -2.58 -9.50 5.61
CA GLU A 124 -3.93 -8.99 5.82
C GLU A 124 -4.52 -9.41 7.18
N ALA A 125 -4.04 -10.49 7.78
CA ALA A 125 -4.45 -10.95 9.10
C ALA A 125 -3.80 -10.16 10.24
N TYR A 126 -2.61 -9.59 10.03
CA TYR A 126 -1.86 -8.88 11.07
C TYR A 126 -2.63 -7.67 11.64
N ARG A 127 -2.66 -7.53 12.96
CA ARG A 127 -3.24 -6.37 13.66
C ARG A 127 -2.21 -5.76 14.60
N ALA A 128 -2.36 -4.45 14.86
CA ALA A 128 -1.48 -3.73 15.76
C ALA A 128 -1.48 -4.37 17.16
N GLY A 129 -0.29 -4.68 17.67
CA GLY A 129 -0.09 -5.35 18.96
C GLY A 129 0.14 -6.85 18.85
N ASP A 130 -0.10 -7.46 17.69
CA ASP A 130 0.34 -8.82 17.40
C ASP A 130 1.86 -8.86 17.17
N PRO A 131 2.53 -10.00 17.42
CA PRO A 131 3.93 -10.14 17.06
C PRO A 131 4.10 -10.02 15.53
N LEU A 132 5.15 -9.30 15.10
CA LEU A 132 5.46 -9.18 13.68
C LEU A 132 5.66 -10.58 13.07
N PRO A 133 5.03 -10.86 11.91
CA PRO A 133 5.26 -12.10 11.17
C PRO A 133 6.73 -12.26 10.78
N ARG A 134 7.17 -13.51 10.59
CA ARG A 134 8.53 -13.82 10.13
C ARG A 134 8.44 -14.53 8.78
N PHE A 135 9.05 -13.90 7.77
CA PHE A 135 9.13 -14.39 6.40
C PHE A 135 10.56 -14.81 6.06
#